data_AF-A0A386U8S3-F1
#
_entry.id   AF-A0A386U8S3-F1
#
_cell.length_a   1.000
_cell.length_b   1.000
_cell.length_c   1.000
_cell.angle_alpha   90.00
_cell.angle_beta   90.00
_cell.angle_gamma   90.00
#
_symmetry.space_group_name_H-M   'P 1'
#
loop_
_entity.id
_entity.type
_entity.pdbx_description
1 polymer ?
#
loop_
_entity_poly.entity_id
_entity_poly.type
_entity_poly.pdbx_seq_one_letter_code
_entity_poly.pdbx_strand_id
1 'polypeptide(L)'
;MLDKAVLAACVIYLALSGWALAGPAGMGLPPAAMMVMSAAMMVLLLGHMWKHLALKLTIAFFATASVLEWAFEQTNISYGGFIWGDIRYGHLGVFSVHVGAVPVAVPVMMAAILWPTYATVNLILDGRVVVDPRTLTWWQTIWRCALYGMVHSWLMLVTNAISVKFDIYHWVGRSLTYSADDAFLGDPTAPLGWAMYVFITMLVFTFVMLPLLGRNTLQHNADRPLTWSDGAPIVFFGVMGLLNYFNPVNLTAGNIALWTLGFFAALTGYRFVTLMRDHHEYVENRSAEPELVTGGIPQQ
;
A
#
# COMPACT_ATOMS: atom_id res chain seq x y z
N MET A 1 19.56 10.32 3.21
CA MET A 1 19.12 10.94 1.94
C MET A 1 17.74 10.45 1.53
N LEU A 2 17.47 9.15 1.55
CA LEU A 2 16.17 8.57 1.17
C LEU A 2 14.98 9.09 2.00
N ASP A 3 15.15 9.30 3.30
CA ASP A 3 14.09 9.89 4.15
C ASP A 3 13.62 11.26 3.67
N LYS A 4 14.56 12.14 3.30
CA LYS A 4 14.25 13.48 2.79
C LYS A 4 13.52 13.39 1.44
N ALA A 5 13.92 12.45 0.59
CA ALA A 5 13.28 12.23 -0.71
C ALA A 5 11.84 11.72 -0.56
N VAL A 6 11.60 10.73 0.32
CA VAL A 6 10.25 10.22 0.61
C VAL A 6 9.37 11.30 1.23
N LEU A 7 9.91 12.10 2.17
CA LEU A 7 9.16 13.19 2.78
C LEU A 7 8.80 14.29 1.76
N ALA A 8 9.76 14.70 0.93
CA ALA A 8 9.50 15.66 -0.16
C ALA A 8 8.44 15.12 -1.13
N ALA A 9 8.52 13.84 -1.49
CA ALA A 9 7.52 13.18 -2.31
C ALA A 9 6.13 13.18 -1.67
N CYS A 10 6.02 12.96 -0.35
CA CYS A 10 4.75 13.09 0.38
C CYS A 10 4.19 14.50 0.29
N VAL A 11 5.01 15.53 0.50
CA VAL A 11 4.59 16.94 0.43
C VAL A 11 4.12 17.29 -0.99
N ILE A 12 4.87 16.90 -2.01
CA ILE A 12 4.50 17.13 -3.42
C ILE A 12 3.20 16.41 -3.75
N TYR A 13 3.07 15.14 -3.37
CA TYR A 13 1.87 14.34 -3.62
C TYR A 13 0.64 14.95 -2.92
N LEU A 14 0.77 15.37 -1.66
CA LEU A 14 -0.28 16.07 -0.92
C LEU A 14 -0.67 17.39 -1.57
N ALA A 15 0.31 18.22 -1.94
CA ALA A 15 0.05 19.54 -2.53
C ALA A 15 -0.67 19.43 -3.88
N LEU A 16 -0.20 18.54 -4.75
CA LEU A 16 -0.81 18.33 -6.06
C LEU A 16 -2.19 17.67 -5.95
N SER A 17 -2.38 16.75 -5.01
CA SER A 17 -3.69 16.17 -4.74
C SER A 17 -4.65 17.22 -4.15
N GLY A 18 -4.17 18.10 -3.27
CA GLY A 18 -4.93 19.23 -2.75
C GLY A 18 -5.34 20.22 -3.84
N TRP A 19 -4.47 20.48 -4.81
CA TRP A 19 -4.82 21.29 -5.99
C TRP A 19 -5.91 20.60 -6.83
N ALA A 20 -5.77 19.29 -7.10
CA ALA A 20 -6.79 18.52 -7.80
C ALA A 20 -8.16 18.58 -7.11
N LEU A 21 -8.16 18.59 -5.76
CA LEU A 21 -9.38 18.71 -4.94
C LEU A 21 -9.99 20.11 -4.94
N ALA A 22 -9.16 21.16 -4.91
CA ALA A 22 -9.62 22.54 -4.83
C ALA A 22 -10.08 23.13 -6.18
N GLY A 23 -9.81 22.44 -7.29
CA GLY A 23 -10.23 22.86 -8.62
C GLY A 23 -11.74 22.70 -8.85
N PRO A 24 -12.39 23.61 -9.60
CA PRO A 24 -13.78 23.46 -10.05
C PRO A 24 -14.04 22.06 -10.64
N ALA A 25 -15.08 21.37 -10.15
CA ALA A 25 -15.44 20.00 -10.56
C ALA A 25 -14.31 18.96 -10.47
N GLY A 26 -13.30 19.17 -9.62
CA GLY A 26 -12.13 18.31 -9.54
C GLY A 26 -11.31 18.35 -10.83
N MET A 27 -11.19 19.53 -11.45
CA MET A 27 -10.37 19.76 -12.65
C MET A 27 -9.07 18.99 -12.53
N GLY A 28 -8.91 18.00 -13.41
CA GLY A 28 -7.71 17.19 -13.46
C GLY A 28 -6.48 18.08 -13.53
N LEU A 29 -5.41 17.66 -12.86
CA LEU A 29 -4.14 18.37 -12.93
C LEU A 29 -3.70 18.55 -14.39
N PRO A 30 -3.04 19.67 -14.76
CA PRO A 30 -2.43 19.76 -16.09
C PRO A 30 -1.42 18.63 -16.29
N PRO A 31 -1.15 18.17 -17.52
CA PRO A 31 -0.31 16.99 -17.77
C PRO A 31 1.06 17.04 -17.07
N ALA A 32 1.70 18.21 -17.05
CA ALA A 32 2.96 18.41 -16.33
C ALA A 32 2.84 18.13 -14.83
N ALA A 33 1.77 18.61 -14.18
CA ALA A 33 1.52 18.36 -12.77
C ALA A 33 1.12 16.89 -12.51
N MET A 34 0.39 16.25 -13.42
CA MET A 34 0.12 14.80 -13.34
C MET A 34 1.43 14.00 -13.36
N MET A 35 2.36 14.30 -14.28
CA MET A 35 3.66 13.64 -14.33
C MET A 35 4.45 13.80 -13.03
N VAL A 36 4.46 15.01 -12.47
CA VAL A 36 5.13 15.28 -11.18
C VAL A 36 4.44 14.52 -10.04
N MET A 37 3.10 14.48 -10.01
CA MET A 37 2.35 13.73 -9.01
C MET A 37 2.64 12.23 -9.10
N SER A 38 2.66 11.67 -10.30
CA SER A 38 3.01 10.25 -10.53
C SER A 38 4.45 9.95 -10.13
N ALA A 39 5.41 10.81 -10.48
CA ALA A 39 6.81 10.65 -10.07
C ALA A 39 6.96 10.73 -8.55
N ALA A 40 6.28 11.68 -7.90
CA ALA A 40 6.24 11.78 -6.44
C ALA A 40 5.63 10.52 -5.82
N MET A 41 4.53 10.01 -6.37
CA MET A 41 3.93 8.76 -5.92
C MET A 41 4.89 7.57 -6.08
N MET A 42 5.62 7.46 -7.20
CA MET A 42 6.63 6.41 -7.38
C MET A 42 7.77 6.51 -6.35
N VAL A 43 8.30 7.71 -6.12
CA VAL A 43 9.35 7.93 -5.10
C VAL A 43 8.83 7.64 -3.70
N LEU A 44 7.59 8.01 -3.40
CA LEU A 44 6.91 7.72 -2.14
C LEU A 44 6.82 6.20 -1.94
N LEU A 45 6.23 5.48 -2.90
CA LEU A 45 5.97 4.05 -2.78
C LEU A 45 7.25 3.21 -2.82
N LEU A 46 8.05 3.36 -3.88
CA LEU A 46 9.25 2.56 -4.11
C LEU A 46 10.41 3.01 -3.21
N GLY A 47 10.53 4.31 -2.95
CA GLY A 47 11.55 4.83 -2.04
C GLY A 47 11.28 4.41 -0.60
N HIS A 48 10.02 4.43 -0.15
CA HIS A 48 9.65 3.89 1.16
C HIS A 48 9.88 2.38 1.23
N MET A 49 9.52 1.63 0.19
CA MET A 49 9.80 0.19 0.13
C MET A 49 11.30 -0.09 0.23
N TRP A 50 12.13 0.59 -0.58
CA TRP A 50 13.58 0.47 -0.54
C TRP A 50 14.13 0.79 0.85
N LYS A 51 13.68 1.90 1.45
CA LYS A 51 14.10 2.36 2.78
C LYS A 51 13.99 1.25 3.82
N HIS A 52 12.95 0.44 3.75
CA HIS A 52 12.66 -0.57 4.75
C HIS A 52 13.10 -1.98 4.37
N LEU A 53 13.07 -2.33 3.09
CA LEU A 53 13.39 -3.68 2.64
C LEU A 53 14.85 -3.83 2.19
N ALA A 54 15.53 -2.72 1.89
CA ALA A 54 16.77 -2.69 1.10
C ALA A 54 16.56 -3.26 -0.32
N LEU A 55 17.52 -3.01 -1.21
CA LEU A 55 17.40 -3.30 -2.64
C LEU A 55 17.04 -4.77 -2.92
N LYS A 56 17.76 -5.71 -2.29
CA LYS A 56 17.61 -7.15 -2.53
C LYS A 56 16.19 -7.64 -2.27
N LEU A 57 15.63 -7.28 -1.12
CA LEU A 57 14.28 -7.74 -0.74
C LEU A 57 13.19 -6.91 -1.43
N THR A 58 13.46 -5.64 -1.77
CA THR A 58 12.56 -4.82 -2.62
C THR A 58 12.37 -5.47 -3.99
N ILE A 59 13.47 -5.81 -4.68
CA ILE A 59 13.40 -6.48 -5.99
C ILE A 59 12.67 -7.81 -5.88
N ALA A 60 13.03 -8.63 -4.89
CA ALA A 60 12.38 -9.91 -4.71
C ALA A 60 10.87 -9.73 -4.48
N PHE A 61 10.47 -8.84 -3.56
CA PHE A 61 9.06 -8.60 -3.23
C PHE A 61 8.29 -8.14 -4.46
N PHE A 62 8.84 -7.15 -5.17
CA PHE A 62 8.22 -6.60 -6.36
C PHE A 62 8.07 -7.65 -7.47
N ALA A 63 9.11 -8.46 -7.71
CA ALA A 63 9.08 -9.53 -8.71
C ALA A 63 8.07 -10.62 -8.35
N THR A 64 8.06 -11.10 -7.10
CA THR A 64 7.11 -12.11 -6.63
C THR A 64 5.68 -11.60 -6.73
N ALA A 65 5.40 -10.39 -6.23
CA ALA A 65 4.06 -9.80 -6.31
C ALA A 65 3.61 -9.64 -7.76
N SER A 66 4.49 -9.16 -8.65
CA SER A 66 4.20 -9.02 -10.08
C SER A 66 3.91 -10.36 -10.76
N VAL A 67 4.70 -11.40 -10.45
CA VAL A 67 4.51 -12.74 -11.03
C VAL A 67 3.22 -13.39 -10.54
N LEU A 68 2.91 -13.27 -9.25
CA LEU A 68 1.67 -13.81 -8.69
C LEU A 68 0.45 -13.08 -9.25
N GLU A 69 0.49 -11.74 -9.32
CA GLU A 69 -0.60 -10.98 -9.93
C GLU A 69 -0.79 -11.35 -11.39
N TRP A 70 0.30 -11.44 -12.15
CA TRP A 70 0.25 -11.89 -13.55
C TRP A 70 -0.37 -13.27 -13.68
N ALA A 71 -0.01 -14.22 -12.81
CA ALA A 71 -0.54 -15.58 -12.85
C ALA A 71 -2.04 -15.60 -12.52
N PHE A 72 -2.49 -14.82 -11.54
CA PHE A 72 -3.91 -14.69 -11.22
C PHE A 72 -4.68 -14.04 -12.37
N GLU A 73 -4.17 -12.96 -12.96
CA GLU A 73 -4.81 -12.25 -14.06
C GLU A 73 -4.88 -13.11 -15.33
N GLN A 74 -3.79 -13.81 -15.67
CA GLN A 74 -3.77 -14.76 -16.79
C GLN A 74 -4.77 -15.89 -16.57
N THR A 75 -4.90 -16.38 -15.33
CA THR A 75 -5.90 -17.40 -14.96
C THR A 75 -7.30 -16.82 -15.09
N ASN A 76 -7.55 -15.62 -14.58
CA ASN A 76 -8.84 -14.94 -14.68
C ASN A 76 -9.30 -14.81 -16.12
N ILE A 77 -8.44 -14.32 -17.02
CA ILE A 77 -8.75 -14.18 -18.44
C ILE A 77 -9.02 -15.55 -19.08
N SER A 78 -8.17 -16.55 -18.80
CA SER A 78 -8.31 -17.90 -19.36
C SER A 78 -9.61 -18.59 -18.97
N TYR A 79 -10.14 -18.29 -17.78
CA TYR A 79 -11.37 -18.90 -17.24
C TYR A 79 -12.56 -17.94 -17.24
N GLY A 80 -12.55 -16.91 -18.10
CA GLY A 80 -13.71 -16.08 -18.36
C GLY A 80 -14.14 -15.17 -17.20
N GLY A 81 -13.18 -14.65 -16.43
CA GLY A 81 -13.44 -13.60 -15.44
C GLY A 81 -13.85 -14.11 -14.06
N PHE A 82 -13.61 -15.37 -13.71
CA PHE A 82 -14.09 -15.94 -12.44
C PHE A 82 -13.45 -15.31 -11.18
N ILE A 83 -12.20 -14.83 -11.25
CA ILE A 83 -11.44 -14.34 -10.08
C ILE A 83 -11.69 -12.84 -9.85
N TRP A 84 -11.73 -12.05 -10.93
CA TRP A 84 -11.77 -10.58 -10.90
C TRP A 84 -12.92 -9.97 -11.71
N GLY A 85 -13.78 -10.79 -12.31
CA GLY A 85 -14.67 -10.36 -13.40
C GLY A 85 -13.97 -10.34 -14.77
N ASP A 86 -14.76 -10.29 -15.85
CA ASP A 86 -14.24 -10.03 -17.20
C ASP A 86 -13.83 -8.55 -17.32
N ILE A 87 -12.52 -8.32 -17.35
CA ILE A 87 -11.89 -7.00 -17.46
C ILE A 87 -11.39 -6.81 -18.89
N ARG A 88 -11.83 -5.73 -19.55
CA ARG A 88 -11.32 -5.32 -20.87
C ARG A 88 -10.52 -4.05 -20.75
N TYR A 89 -9.21 -4.20 -20.88
CA TYR A 89 -8.27 -3.08 -20.88
C TYR A 89 -8.58 -2.10 -22.02
N GLY A 90 -8.58 -0.81 -21.68
CA GLY A 90 -8.86 0.28 -22.62
C GLY A 90 -7.74 0.46 -23.65
N HIS A 91 -7.89 1.49 -24.49
CA HIS A 91 -7.01 1.78 -25.61
C HIS A 91 -5.74 2.56 -25.22
N LEU A 92 -5.47 2.74 -23.92
CA LEU A 92 -4.30 3.48 -23.45
C LEU A 92 -3.01 2.72 -23.75
N GLY A 93 -2.03 3.39 -24.35
CA GLY A 93 -0.76 2.78 -24.77
C GLY A 93 0.04 2.13 -23.63
N VAL A 94 -0.17 2.51 -22.37
CA VAL A 94 0.48 1.85 -21.22
C VAL A 94 0.03 0.40 -21.05
N PHE A 95 -1.16 0.03 -21.51
CA PHE A 95 -1.67 -1.34 -21.52
C PHE A 95 -1.37 -2.07 -22.84
N SER A 96 -0.60 -1.50 -23.77
CA SER A 96 -0.35 -2.13 -25.07
C SER A 96 0.69 -3.27 -25.00
N VAL A 97 1.60 -3.24 -24.02
CA VAL A 97 2.65 -4.24 -23.85
C VAL A 97 2.13 -5.38 -22.97
N HIS A 98 2.20 -6.61 -23.47
CA HIS A 98 1.62 -7.78 -22.82
C HIS A 98 2.66 -8.90 -22.59
N VAL A 99 2.41 -9.70 -21.56
CA VAL A 99 2.99 -11.04 -21.40
C VAL A 99 1.82 -12.02 -21.33
N GLY A 100 1.72 -12.93 -22.31
CA GLY A 100 0.49 -13.69 -22.50
C GLY A 100 -0.68 -12.77 -22.87
N ALA A 101 -1.81 -12.92 -22.19
CA ALA A 101 -2.99 -12.06 -22.36
C ALA A 101 -3.01 -10.84 -21.40
N VAL A 102 -2.01 -10.72 -20.52
CA VAL A 102 -2.00 -9.73 -19.44
C VAL A 102 -1.14 -8.52 -19.81
N PRO A 103 -1.67 -7.29 -19.73
CA PRO A 103 -0.86 -6.08 -19.88
C PRO A 103 0.17 -5.98 -18.74
N VAL A 104 1.43 -5.71 -19.07
CA VAL A 104 2.54 -5.65 -18.11
C VAL A 104 2.32 -4.58 -17.03
N ALA A 105 1.62 -3.50 -17.37
CA ALA A 105 1.33 -2.42 -16.42
C ALA A 105 0.55 -2.90 -15.18
N VAL A 106 -0.36 -3.87 -15.34
CA VAL A 106 -1.23 -4.36 -14.26
C VAL A 106 -0.43 -4.97 -13.11
N PRO A 107 0.37 -6.04 -13.31
CA PRO A 107 1.15 -6.64 -12.24
C PRO A 107 2.17 -5.68 -11.63
N VAL A 108 2.74 -4.77 -12.42
CA VAL A 108 3.69 -3.76 -11.95
C VAL A 108 3.01 -2.76 -11.00
N MET A 109 1.83 -2.25 -11.36
CA MET A 109 1.08 -1.32 -10.51
C MET A 109 0.61 -2.01 -9.22
N MET A 110 0.06 -3.23 -9.33
CA MET A 110 -0.43 -4.02 -8.19
C MET A 110 0.69 -4.34 -7.20
N ALA A 111 1.88 -4.70 -7.69
CA ALA A 111 3.05 -4.89 -6.83
C ALA A 111 3.47 -3.61 -6.09
N ALA A 112 3.37 -2.45 -6.74
CA ALA A 112 3.72 -1.16 -6.13
C ALA A 112 2.73 -0.74 -5.02
N ILE A 113 1.42 -0.90 -5.24
CA ILE A 113 0.38 -0.48 -4.29
C ILE A 113 0.18 -1.47 -3.14
N LEU A 114 0.77 -2.67 -3.23
CA LEU A 114 0.73 -3.67 -2.16
C LEU A 114 1.54 -3.24 -0.92
N TRP A 115 2.64 -2.53 -1.15
CA TRP A 115 3.56 -2.12 -0.10
C TRP A 115 2.92 -1.19 0.95
N PRO A 116 2.19 -0.12 0.58
CA PRO A 116 1.44 0.68 1.54
C PRO A 116 0.55 -0.14 2.45
N THR A 117 -0.19 -1.13 1.92
CA THR A 117 -1.05 -1.98 2.75
C THR A 117 -0.26 -2.71 3.83
N TYR A 118 0.86 -3.33 3.45
CA TYR A 118 1.75 -4.01 4.38
C TYR A 118 2.24 -3.07 5.48
N ALA A 119 2.79 -1.92 5.10
CA ALA A 119 3.36 -0.97 6.03
C ALA A 119 2.31 -0.39 6.98
N THR A 120 1.15 0.01 6.47
CA THR A 120 0.08 0.63 7.28
C THR A 120 -0.52 -0.36 8.28
N VAL A 121 -0.75 -1.61 7.89
CA VAL A 121 -1.23 -2.65 8.82
C VAL A 121 -0.21 -2.88 9.94
N ASN A 122 1.08 -2.97 9.63
CA ASN A 122 2.11 -3.18 10.65
C ASN A 122 2.28 -1.96 11.58
N LEU A 123 2.14 -0.75 11.04
CA LEU A 123 2.17 0.47 11.85
C LEU A 123 1.01 0.51 12.85
N ILE A 124 -0.19 0.08 12.46
CA ILE A 124 -1.32 -0.01 13.39
C ILE A 124 -1.06 -1.07 14.46
N LEU A 125 -0.65 -2.27 14.05
CA LEU A 125 -0.58 -3.42 14.95
C LEU A 125 0.63 -3.37 15.89
N ASP A 126 1.82 -3.03 15.38
CA ASP A 126 3.08 -3.15 16.13
C ASP A 126 3.84 -1.83 16.24
N GLY A 127 3.37 -0.76 15.59
CA GLY A 127 4.09 0.50 15.54
C GLY A 127 5.40 0.41 14.77
N ARG A 128 5.51 -0.54 13.83
CA ARG A 128 6.71 -0.78 13.02
C ARG A 128 6.31 -0.97 11.57
N VAL A 129 7.17 -0.56 10.64
CA VAL A 129 6.89 -0.77 9.20
C VAL A 129 7.11 -2.22 8.78
N VAL A 130 8.20 -2.83 9.27
CA VAL A 130 8.58 -4.23 9.00
C VAL A 130 8.54 -5.01 10.31
N VAL A 131 7.93 -6.19 10.28
CA VAL A 131 7.79 -7.07 11.43
C VAL A 131 8.51 -8.38 11.15
N ASP A 132 9.28 -8.87 12.13
CA ASP A 132 9.88 -10.20 12.05
C ASP A 132 8.81 -11.25 12.35
N PRO A 133 8.46 -12.14 11.39
CA PRO A 133 7.46 -13.17 11.64
C PRO A 133 7.85 -14.17 12.73
N ARG A 134 9.13 -14.27 13.08
CA ARG A 134 9.61 -15.18 14.13
C ARG A 134 9.24 -14.72 15.53
N THR A 135 8.90 -13.44 15.72
CA THR A 135 8.41 -12.92 17.00
C THR A 135 6.91 -13.18 17.17
N LEU A 136 6.25 -13.72 16.15
CA LEU A 136 4.82 -14.03 16.15
C LEU A 136 4.61 -15.54 16.11
N THR A 137 3.45 -15.97 16.57
CA THR A 137 3.01 -17.35 16.34
C THR A 137 2.60 -17.54 14.88
N TRP A 138 2.67 -18.77 14.35
CA TRP A 138 2.40 -19.00 12.93
C TRP A 138 0.96 -18.65 12.54
N TRP A 139 -0.02 -18.85 13.42
CA TRP A 139 -1.42 -18.48 13.19
C TRP A 139 -1.65 -16.98 13.22
N GLN A 140 -0.98 -16.23 14.11
CA GLN A 140 -1.00 -14.76 14.07
C GLN A 140 -0.44 -14.23 12.74
N THR A 141 0.60 -14.89 12.22
CA THR A 141 1.18 -14.54 10.92
C THR A 141 0.19 -14.76 9.77
N ILE A 142 -0.54 -15.88 9.77
CA ILE A 142 -1.59 -16.15 8.77
C ILE A 142 -2.72 -15.13 8.87
N TRP A 143 -3.22 -14.84 10.07
CA TRP A 143 -4.28 -13.84 10.27
C TRP A 143 -3.85 -12.45 9.84
N ARG A 144 -2.58 -12.09 10.07
CA ARG A 144 -2.01 -10.85 9.58
C ARG A 144 -1.96 -10.82 8.04
N CYS A 145 -1.60 -11.94 7.39
CA CYS A 145 -1.67 -12.04 5.93
C CYS A 145 -3.10 -11.86 5.42
N ALA A 146 -4.09 -12.44 6.11
CA ALA A 146 -5.51 -12.27 5.77
C ALA A 146 -5.95 -10.82 5.93
N LEU A 147 -5.47 -10.14 6.98
CA LEU A 147 -5.73 -8.72 7.20
C LEU A 147 -5.11 -7.84 6.10
N TYR A 148 -3.88 -8.13 5.65
CA TYR A 148 -3.33 -7.44 4.48
C TYR A 148 -4.24 -7.61 3.26
N GLY A 149 -4.71 -8.83 3.00
CA GLY A 149 -5.61 -9.11 1.88
C GLY A 149 -6.92 -8.34 1.98
N MET A 150 -7.55 -8.35 3.16
CA MET A 150 -8.78 -7.62 3.43
C MET A 150 -8.61 -6.11 3.27
N VAL A 151 -7.52 -5.54 3.78
CA VAL A 151 -7.27 -4.10 3.65
C VAL A 151 -6.99 -3.73 2.20
N HIS A 152 -6.22 -4.56 1.48
CA HIS A 152 -5.88 -4.30 0.08
C HIS A 152 -7.09 -4.39 -0.84
N SER A 153 -8.02 -5.32 -0.59
CA SER A 153 -9.20 -5.50 -1.45
C SER A 153 -10.13 -4.29 -1.46
N TRP A 154 -10.08 -3.41 -0.45
CA TRP A 154 -10.79 -2.13 -0.50
C TRP A 154 -10.27 -1.19 -1.58
N LEU A 155 -8.97 -1.26 -1.93
CA LEU A 155 -8.41 -0.47 -3.04
C LEU A 155 -9.05 -0.84 -4.36
N MET A 156 -9.53 -2.08 -4.53
CA MET A 156 -10.25 -2.50 -5.73
C MET A 156 -11.50 -1.67 -5.95
N LEU A 157 -12.37 -1.57 -4.93
CA LEU A 157 -13.66 -0.86 -5.05
C LEU A 157 -13.46 0.61 -5.46
N VAL A 158 -12.36 1.19 -4.99
CA VAL A 158 -11.97 2.57 -5.24
C VAL A 158 -11.33 2.72 -6.62
N THR A 159 -10.39 1.84 -6.96
CA THR A 159 -9.60 1.89 -8.20
C THR A 159 -10.44 1.49 -9.41
N ASN A 160 -11.32 0.50 -9.28
CA ASN A 160 -12.24 0.09 -10.35
C ASN A 160 -13.18 1.22 -10.74
N ALA A 161 -13.78 1.88 -9.75
CA ALA A 161 -14.69 2.99 -9.98
C ALA A 161 -13.97 4.11 -10.78
N ILE A 162 -12.80 4.55 -10.32
CA ILE A 162 -11.98 5.55 -11.01
C ILE A 162 -11.61 5.09 -12.43
N SER A 163 -11.18 3.84 -12.57
CA SER A 163 -10.70 3.31 -13.84
C SER A 163 -11.80 3.30 -14.90
N VAL A 164 -13.04 2.95 -14.51
CA VAL A 164 -14.21 3.04 -15.39
C VAL A 164 -14.54 4.50 -15.72
N LYS A 165 -14.51 5.42 -14.74
CA LYS A 165 -14.80 6.85 -14.95
C LYS A 165 -13.83 7.52 -15.92
N PHE A 166 -12.58 7.09 -15.96
CA PHE A 166 -11.54 7.65 -16.83
C PHE A 166 -11.20 6.76 -18.04
N ASP A 167 -12.06 5.80 -18.38
CA ASP A 167 -11.91 4.94 -19.56
C ASP A 167 -10.59 4.13 -19.61
N ILE A 168 -10.03 3.83 -18.44
CA ILE A 168 -8.77 3.08 -18.29
C ILE A 168 -8.99 1.61 -18.63
N TYR A 169 -10.10 1.04 -18.17
CA TYR A 169 -10.64 -0.25 -18.60
C TYR A 169 -12.14 -0.32 -18.31
N HIS A 170 -12.81 -1.29 -18.94
CA HIS A 170 -14.21 -1.58 -18.68
C HIS A 170 -14.38 -2.93 -18.01
N TRP A 171 -15.25 -2.96 -17.01
CA TRP A 171 -15.78 -4.19 -16.46
C TRP A 171 -17.01 -4.61 -17.25
N VAL A 172 -17.05 -5.86 -17.72
CA VAL A 172 -18.08 -6.34 -18.68
C VAL A 172 -19.15 -7.20 -18.01
N GLY A 173 -19.12 -7.30 -16.69
CA GLY A 173 -20.21 -7.86 -15.91
C GLY A 173 -20.55 -9.32 -16.11
N ARG A 174 -19.58 -10.12 -16.55
CA ARG A 174 -19.72 -11.57 -16.61
C ARG A 174 -18.86 -12.19 -15.52
N SER A 175 -19.50 -12.57 -14.43
CA SER A 175 -19.14 -13.78 -13.71
C SER A 175 -19.87 -14.94 -14.38
N LEU A 176 -19.24 -16.10 -14.53
CA LEU A 176 -19.92 -17.32 -15.01
C LEU A 176 -21.15 -17.71 -14.17
N THR A 177 -21.31 -17.14 -12.98
CA THR A 177 -22.34 -17.51 -12.00
C THR A 177 -23.27 -16.38 -11.54
N TYR A 178 -23.01 -15.10 -11.87
CA TYR A 178 -23.81 -13.98 -11.36
C TYR A 178 -24.07 -12.91 -12.43
N SER A 179 -25.27 -12.31 -12.41
CA SER A 179 -25.59 -11.15 -13.22
C SER A 179 -24.89 -9.90 -12.67
N ALA A 180 -24.66 -8.90 -13.52
CA ALA A 180 -24.02 -7.64 -13.12
C ALA A 180 -24.81 -6.88 -12.03
N ASP A 181 -26.14 -7.06 -12.01
CA ASP A 181 -27.05 -6.40 -11.07
C ASP A 181 -27.04 -7.07 -9.68
N ASP A 182 -26.64 -8.34 -9.60
CA ASP A 182 -26.56 -9.12 -8.35
C ASP A 182 -25.19 -9.00 -7.65
N ALA A 183 -24.29 -8.21 -8.22
CA ALA A 183 -22.93 -8.05 -7.74
C ALA A 183 -22.80 -6.81 -6.85
N PHE A 184 -22.08 -6.90 -5.71
CA PHE A 184 -21.88 -5.75 -4.82
C PHE A 184 -21.14 -4.63 -5.58
N LEU A 185 -21.82 -3.50 -5.81
CA LEU A 185 -21.33 -2.42 -6.68
C LEU A 185 -21.02 -2.86 -8.13
N GLY A 186 -21.59 -3.98 -8.58
CA GLY A 186 -21.27 -4.55 -9.88
C GLY A 186 -19.92 -5.29 -9.91
N ASP A 187 -19.44 -5.93 -8.83
CA ASP A 187 -18.38 -6.95 -8.95
C ASP A 187 -18.46 -8.01 -7.83
N PRO A 188 -18.95 -9.25 -8.09
CA PRO A 188 -19.25 -10.19 -7.02
C PRO A 188 -18.01 -10.95 -6.52
N THR A 189 -16.89 -10.93 -7.24
CA THR A 189 -15.71 -11.76 -6.94
C THR A 189 -14.40 -11.00 -6.80
N ALA A 190 -14.25 -9.80 -7.39
CA ALA A 190 -12.98 -9.08 -7.32
C ALA A 190 -12.49 -8.75 -5.90
N PRO A 191 -13.31 -8.41 -4.89
CA PRO A 191 -12.78 -8.17 -3.54
C PRO A 191 -12.13 -9.42 -2.96
N LEU A 192 -12.71 -10.59 -3.24
CA LEU A 192 -12.19 -11.88 -2.82
C LEU A 192 -10.92 -12.24 -3.59
N GLY A 193 -10.91 -12.03 -4.91
CA GLY A 193 -9.71 -12.15 -5.73
C GLY A 193 -8.55 -11.35 -5.14
N TRP A 194 -8.78 -10.07 -4.82
CA TRP A 194 -7.72 -9.13 -4.41
C TRP A 194 -7.19 -9.55 -3.05
N ALA A 195 -8.10 -9.97 -2.16
CA ALA A 195 -7.74 -10.52 -0.88
C ALA A 195 -6.91 -11.81 -1.02
N MET A 196 -7.27 -12.73 -1.92
CA MET A 196 -6.54 -13.99 -2.12
C MET A 196 -5.14 -13.78 -2.70
N TYR A 197 -5.02 -12.95 -3.75
CA TYR A 197 -3.72 -12.59 -4.33
C TYR A 197 -2.78 -12.03 -3.27
N VAL A 198 -3.25 -11.05 -2.49
CA VAL A 198 -2.44 -10.42 -1.46
C VAL A 198 -2.14 -11.39 -0.33
N PHE A 199 -3.11 -12.18 0.11
CA PHE A 199 -2.92 -13.20 1.12
C PHE A 199 -1.77 -14.14 0.74
N ILE A 200 -1.81 -14.69 -0.47
CA ILE A 200 -0.78 -15.61 -0.97
C ILE A 200 0.57 -14.90 -1.12
N THR A 201 0.58 -13.71 -1.72
CA THR A 201 1.82 -12.92 -1.87
C THR A 201 2.46 -12.63 -0.52
N MET A 202 1.66 -12.31 0.49
CA MET A 202 2.14 -12.03 1.84
C MET A 202 2.56 -13.27 2.61
N LEU A 203 1.93 -14.42 2.38
CA LEU A 203 2.43 -15.70 2.90
C LEU A 203 3.81 -16.01 2.33
N VAL A 204 4.01 -15.87 1.01
CA VAL A 204 5.30 -16.09 0.37
C VAL A 204 6.34 -15.09 0.90
N PHE A 205 5.98 -13.81 0.98
CA PHE A 205 6.85 -12.79 1.52
C PHE A 205 7.29 -13.11 2.95
N THR A 206 6.35 -13.53 3.79
CA THR A 206 6.57 -13.69 5.22
C THR A 206 7.26 -15.01 5.56
N PHE A 207 6.84 -16.12 4.98
CA PHE A 207 7.37 -17.45 5.30
C PHE A 207 8.59 -17.85 4.45
N VAL A 208 8.76 -17.27 3.27
CA VAL A 208 9.86 -17.63 2.36
C VAL A 208 10.87 -16.50 2.24
N MET A 209 10.43 -15.31 1.86
CA MET A 209 11.35 -14.25 1.45
C MET A 209 12.06 -13.59 2.63
N LEU A 210 11.33 -13.24 3.70
CA LEU A 210 11.91 -12.66 4.90
C LEU A 210 12.96 -13.59 5.56
N PRO A 211 12.69 -14.90 5.77
CA PRO A 211 13.67 -15.80 6.36
C PRO A 211 14.93 -16.04 5.51
N LEU A 212 14.77 -16.08 4.17
CA LEU A 212 15.85 -16.40 3.23
C LEU A 212 16.69 -15.17 2.84
N LEU A 213 16.05 -14.03 2.62
CA LEU A 213 16.68 -12.83 2.03
C LEU A 213 16.70 -11.64 2.99
N GLY A 214 15.83 -11.63 4.01
CA GLY A 214 15.53 -10.45 4.83
C GLY A 214 16.24 -10.37 6.17
N ARG A 215 17.15 -11.28 6.54
CA ARG A 215 17.79 -11.28 7.88
C ARG A 215 18.43 -9.95 8.25
N ASN A 216 19.26 -9.39 7.37
CA ASN A 216 19.93 -8.11 7.59
C ASN A 216 18.90 -6.96 7.65
N THR A 217 17.87 -7.02 6.81
CA THR A 217 16.77 -6.06 6.79
C THR A 217 16.00 -6.06 8.10
N LEU A 218 15.66 -7.24 8.63
CA LEU A 218 14.95 -7.39 9.90
C LEU A 218 15.78 -6.85 11.07
N GLN A 219 17.07 -7.18 11.12
CA GLN A 219 17.98 -6.63 12.13
C GLN A 219 18.06 -5.11 12.06
N HIS A 220 18.21 -4.55 10.85
CA HIS A 220 18.26 -3.10 10.66
C HIS A 220 16.97 -2.40 11.12
N ASN A 221 15.80 -2.99 10.86
CA ASN A 221 14.52 -2.41 11.26
C ASN A 221 14.14 -2.71 12.72
N ALA A 222 14.78 -3.67 13.39
CA ALA A 222 14.45 -4.04 14.77
C ALA A 222 14.75 -2.91 15.75
N ASP A 223 15.85 -2.19 15.53
CA ASP A 223 16.36 -1.15 16.44
C ASP A 223 16.13 0.27 15.90
N ARG A 224 15.57 0.38 14.69
CA ARG A 224 15.40 1.67 14.03
C ARG A 224 14.19 2.41 14.62
N PRO A 225 14.37 3.64 15.14
CA PRO A 225 13.24 4.45 15.56
C PRO A 225 12.40 4.91 14.36
N LEU A 226 11.11 5.13 14.60
CA LEU A 226 10.24 5.74 13.61
C LEU A 226 10.70 7.18 13.31
N THR A 227 10.45 7.57 12.07
CA THR A 227 10.77 8.85 11.46
C THR A 227 9.55 9.33 10.68
N TRP A 228 9.39 10.63 10.46
CA TRP A 228 8.21 11.17 9.74
C TRP A 228 8.01 10.59 8.33
N SER A 229 9.08 10.17 7.65
CA SER A 229 8.99 9.50 6.35
C SER A 229 8.31 8.12 6.43
N ASP A 230 8.24 7.49 7.60
CA ASP A 230 7.49 6.24 7.83
C ASP A 230 5.96 6.43 7.72
N GLY A 231 5.48 7.67 7.80
CA GLY A 231 4.07 8.02 7.60
C GLY A 231 3.64 8.07 6.13
N ALA A 232 4.54 7.82 5.17
CA ALA A 232 4.22 7.91 3.74
C ALA A 232 3.04 7.01 3.28
N PRO A 233 2.90 5.76 3.74
CA PRO A 233 1.73 4.93 3.43
C PRO A 233 0.41 5.53 3.92
N ILE A 234 0.46 6.22 5.07
CA ILE A 234 -0.69 6.90 5.68
C ILE A 234 -1.14 8.05 4.78
N VAL A 235 -0.18 8.84 4.30
CA VAL A 235 -0.42 9.91 3.32
C VAL A 235 -1.03 9.34 2.03
N PHE A 236 -0.48 8.24 1.52
CA PHE A 236 -1.00 7.58 0.32
C PHE A 236 -2.48 7.20 0.47
N PHE A 237 -2.84 6.46 1.53
CA PHE A 237 -4.23 6.05 1.78
C PHE A 237 -5.16 7.23 2.04
N GLY A 238 -4.72 8.21 2.84
CA GLY A 238 -5.52 9.38 3.17
C GLY A 238 -5.85 10.21 1.93
N VAL A 239 -4.85 10.48 1.09
CA VAL A 239 -5.03 11.19 -0.17
C VAL A 239 -5.95 10.41 -1.11
N MET A 240 -5.75 9.10 -1.27
CA MET A 240 -6.61 8.27 -2.12
C MET A 240 -8.07 8.30 -1.64
N GLY A 241 -8.30 8.17 -0.32
CA GLY A 241 -9.64 8.25 0.26
C GLY A 241 -10.31 9.61 0.00
N LEU A 242 -9.59 10.71 0.23
CA LEU A 242 -10.12 12.07 0.02
C LEU A 242 -10.38 12.37 -1.46
N LEU A 243 -9.45 12.03 -2.35
CA LEU A 243 -9.62 12.22 -3.80
C LEU A 243 -10.87 11.50 -4.31
N ASN A 244 -11.10 10.28 -3.86
CA ASN A 244 -12.29 9.52 -4.24
C ASN A 244 -13.57 10.03 -3.62
N TYR A 245 -13.50 10.56 -2.39
CA TYR A 245 -14.67 11.14 -1.73
C TYR A 245 -15.14 12.44 -2.38
N PHE A 246 -14.21 13.33 -2.73
CA PHE A 246 -14.51 14.64 -3.32
C PHE A 246 -14.69 14.61 -4.84
N ASN A 247 -14.12 13.60 -5.53
CA ASN A 247 -14.33 13.39 -6.96
C ASN A 247 -14.92 11.99 -7.27
N PRO A 248 -16.04 11.61 -6.63
CA PRO A 248 -16.55 10.26 -6.71
C PRO A 248 -17.12 9.95 -8.10
N VAL A 249 -17.20 8.66 -8.42
CA VAL A 249 -18.04 8.18 -9.52
C VAL A 249 -19.51 8.27 -9.14
N ASN A 250 -19.82 7.91 -7.89
CA ASN A 250 -21.12 8.08 -7.25
C ASN A 250 -20.92 8.22 -5.73
N LEU A 251 -21.92 8.78 -5.04
CA LEU A 251 -21.83 9.07 -3.60
C LEU A 251 -21.49 7.85 -2.75
N THR A 252 -22.00 6.67 -3.10
CA THR A 252 -21.72 5.42 -2.38
C THR A 252 -20.24 5.05 -2.46
N ALA A 253 -19.66 5.04 -3.65
CA ALA A 253 -18.25 4.74 -3.86
C ALA A 253 -17.33 5.75 -3.14
N GLY A 254 -17.68 7.04 -3.20
CA GLY A 254 -16.95 8.09 -2.47
C GLY A 254 -16.97 7.88 -0.96
N ASN A 255 -18.15 7.58 -0.40
CA ASN A 255 -18.29 7.28 1.02
C ASN A 255 -17.50 6.04 1.42
N ILE A 256 -17.56 4.96 0.64
CA ILE A 256 -16.80 3.73 0.90
C ILE A 256 -15.30 4.03 0.89
N ALA A 257 -14.80 4.81 -0.07
CA ALA A 257 -13.39 5.19 -0.13
C ALA A 257 -12.94 5.97 1.13
N LEU A 258 -13.78 6.92 1.60
CA LEU A 258 -13.50 7.67 2.82
C LEU A 258 -13.51 6.76 4.06
N TRP A 259 -14.53 5.91 4.21
CA TRP A 259 -14.72 5.04 5.37
C TRP A 259 -13.76 3.84 5.41
N THR A 260 -13.17 3.46 4.29
CA THR A 260 -12.16 2.41 4.23
C THR A 260 -10.76 3.01 4.25
N LEU A 261 -10.35 3.70 3.19
CA LEU A 261 -8.98 4.23 3.05
C LEU A 261 -8.73 5.44 3.95
N GLY A 262 -9.69 6.38 4.02
CA GLY A 262 -9.59 7.58 4.84
C GLY A 262 -9.61 7.26 6.35
N PHE A 263 -10.54 6.42 6.79
CA PHE A 263 -10.58 5.95 8.18
C PHE A 263 -9.32 5.17 8.55
N PHE A 264 -8.86 4.27 7.68
CA PHE A 264 -7.64 3.51 7.93
C PHE A 264 -6.42 4.42 8.06
N ALA A 265 -6.29 5.42 7.16
CA ALA A 265 -5.26 6.44 7.27
C ALA A 265 -5.37 7.26 8.57
N ALA A 266 -6.58 7.65 8.99
CA ALA A 266 -6.78 8.39 10.23
C ALA A 266 -6.38 7.55 11.47
N LEU A 267 -6.80 6.28 11.51
CA LEU A 267 -6.47 5.35 12.58
C LEU A 267 -4.97 5.10 12.68
N THR A 268 -4.31 4.78 11.56
CA THR A 268 -2.85 4.61 11.53
C THR A 268 -2.14 5.92 11.88
N GLY A 269 -2.62 7.05 11.36
CA GLY A 269 -2.05 8.37 11.63
C GLY A 269 -2.06 8.70 13.12
N TYR A 270 -3.18 8.47 13.80
CA TYR A 270 -3.29 8.66 15.25
C TYR A 270 -2.28 7.79 16.01
N ARG A 271 -2.21 6.50 15.66
CA ARG A 271 -1.26 5.56 16.28
C ARG A 271 0.18 5.98 16.02
N PHE A 272 0.51 6.34 14.79
CA PHE A 272 1.84 6.74 14.35
C PHE A 272 2.32 8.01 15.08
N VAL A 273 1.48 9.05 15.15
CA VAL A 273 1.83 10.29 15.87
C VAL A 273 2.04 10.04 17.36
N THR A 274 1.21 9.18 17.97
CA THR A 274 1.38 8.79 19.38
C THR A 274 2.75 8.15 19.60
N LEU A 275 3.12 7.17 18.77
CA LEU A 275 4.42 6.49 18.86
C LEU A 275 5.61 7.44 18.64
N MET A 276 5.48 8.37 17.69
CA MET A 276 6.50 9.40 17.43
C MET A 276 6.71 10.32 18.64
N ARG A 277 5.62 10.74 19.30
CA ARG A 277 5.69 11.57 20.51
C ARG A 277 6.34 10.82 21.67
N ASP A 278 5.89 9.60 21.95
CA ASP A 278 6.40 8.80 23.07
C ASP A 278 7.91 8.51 22.90
N HIS A 279 8.37 8.33 21.64
CA HIS A 279 9.80 8.20 21.35
C HIS A 279 10.60 9.46 21.63
N HIS A 280 10.07 10.64 21.28
CA HIS A 280 10.71 11.93 21.54
C HIS A 280 10.89 12.17 23.05
N GLU A 281 9.83 11.95 23.83
CA GLU A 281 9.85 12.10 25.28
C GLU A 281 10.87 11.16 25.94
N TYR A 282 10.99 9.91 25.46
CA TYR A 282 12.00 8.97 25.95
C TYR A 282 13.44 9.45 25.69
N VAL A 283 13.72 9.97 24.49
CA VAL A 283 15.04 10.47 24.12
C VAL A 283 15.40 11.72 24.94
N GLU A 284 14.47 12.66 25.11
CA GLU A 284 14.66 13.86 25.93
C GLU A 284 14.95 13.50 27.39
N ASN A 285 14.14 12.63 28.00
CA ASN A 285 14.33 12.22 29.39
C ASN A 285 15.67 11.52 29.64
N ARG A 286 16.14 10.69 28.70
CA ARG A 286 17.43 10.02 28.80
C ARG A 286 18.62 10.98 28.65
N SER A 287 18.44 12.07 27.90
CA SER A 287 19.45 13.13 27.80
C SER A 287 19.49 14.07 29.00
N ALA A 288 18.43 14.07 29.82
CA ALA A 288 18.29 14.90 31.01
C ALA A 288 18.76 14.20 32.31
N GLU A 289 18.97 12.87 32.30
CA GLU A 289 19.66 12.18 33.40
C GLU A 289 21.15 12.51 33.34
N PRO A 290 21.71 13.30 34.29
CA PRO A 290 23.15 13.45 34.37
C PRO A 290 23.76 12.08 34.64
N GLU A 291 24.83 11.72 33.91
CA GLU A 291 25.65 10.56 34.24
C GLU A 291 25.98 10.65 35.73
N LEU A 292 25.30 9.82 36.54
CA LEU A 292 25.67 9.61 37.93
C LEU A 292 27.05 8.98 37.87
N VAL A 293 28.03 9.87 38.03
CA VAL A 293 29.44 9.64 38.27
C VAL A 293 29.61 8.26 38.90
N THR A 294 30.32 7.40 38.19
CA THR A 294 30.88 6.15 38.69
C THR A 294 31.74 6.48 39.91
N GLY A 295 31.09 6.58 41.08
CA GLY A 295 31.71 6.74 42.38
C GLY A 295 32.67 5.59 42.58
N GLY A 296 33.95 5.92 42.67
CA GLY A 296 35.07 4.99 42.56
C GLY A 296 34.98 3.78 43.49
N ILE A 297 35.45 2.66 42.97
CA ILE A 297 35.92 1.54 43.78
C ILE A 297 37.16 2.05 44.53
N PRO A 298 37.17 2.12 45.88
CA PRO A 298 38.41 2.29 46.61
C PRO A 298 39.18 0.97 46.47
N GLN A 299 40.36 1.02 45.84
CA GLN A 299 41.34 -0.04 46.02
C GLN A 299 41.78 -0.05 47.48
N GLN A 300 41.48 -1.14 48.18
CA GLN A 300 42.21 -1.60 49.36
C GLN A 300 42.50 -3.09 49.20
#